data_AF-A0A971J3W5-F1
#
_entry.id   AF-A0A971J3W5-F1
#
_cell.length_a   1.000
_cell.length_b   1.000
_cell.length_c   1.000
_cell.angle_alpha   90.00
_cell.angle_beta   90.00
_cell.angle_gamma   90.00
#
_symmetry.space_group_name_H-M   'P 1'
#
loop_
_entity.id
_entity.type
_entity.pdbx_description
1 polymer ?
#
loop_
_entity_poly.entity_id
_entity_poly.type
_entity_poly.pdbx_seq_one_letter_code
_entity_poly.pdbx_strand_id
1 'polypeptide(L)'
;MSKYSWVAIFIVTILLIMPGCSGQSGSAKKPAQQDSQQEELPSEFEKIVSDTEHIILLTDQKWKMRQASALRRSTPIQAAESQPKQDQQGGQEGSGDQKQQEEKQGSSGDKEQGGNQENQPKQEKQQNQQQTGGMSVTWEQEIKSLMNIHENWTSLQVKAMQAGMTNVTKQRFDEYLDQLTTEINRENDVRSLLAAINLYGQFDDIARLFKSEVPPSFYEVKYQIMMVTALGQQEEWEEAQAQSVSMLDDWDVLKNQAQKAEKTVVSCTEIAIQDLARAVDNESRELVLIKGEIAVKEIAKLKDELSKKMPASQSS
;
A
#
# COMPACT_ATOMS: atom_id res chain seq x y z
N MET A 1 52.94 68.20 -27.36
CA MET A 1 51.65 67.61 -26.92
C MET A 1 51.37 66.40 -27.78
N SER A 2 50.99 65.22 -27.30
CA SER A 2 51.34 64.55 -26.04
C SER A 2 51.49 63.04 -26.36
N LYS A 3 52.28 62.29 -25.59
CA LYS A 3 52.61 60.87 -25.92
C LYS A 3 51.43 59.88 -25.74
N TYR A 4 50.22 60.37 -25.50
CA TYR A 4 49.01 59.57 -25.27
C TYR A 4 48.15 59.37 -26.53
N SER A 5 48.38 60.15 -27.60
CA SER A 5 47.58 60.04 -28.83
C SER A 5 47.75 58.71 -29.57
N TRP A 6 48.89 58.02 -29.41
CA TRP A 6 49.14 56.72 -30.06
C TRP A 6 48.56 55.55 -29.25
N VAL A 7 48.53 55.66 -27.92
CA VAL A 7 47.93 54.65 -27.03
C VAL A 7 46.40 54.60 -27.19
N ALA A 8 45.75 55.75 -27.36
CA ALA A 8 44.32 55.82 -27.63
C ALA A 8 43.92 55.10 -28.94
N ILE A 9 44.73 55.22 -29.99
CA ILE A 9 44.49 54.57 -31.29
C ILE A 9 44.65 53.05 -31.19
N PHE A 10 45.64 52.56 -30.43
CA PHE A 10 45.82 51.12 -30.20
C PHE A 10 44.67 50.48 -29.39
N ILE A 11 44.13 51.19 -28.38
CA ILE A 11 43.04 50.66 -27.54
C ILE A 11 41.70 50.60 -28.30
N VAL A 12 41.41 51.57 -29.19
CA VAL A 12 40.17 51.56 -29.99
C VAL A 12 40.16 50.44 -31.05
N THR A 13 41.33 49.98 -31.51
CA THR A 13 41.43 48.98 -32.60
C THR A 13 41.23 47.53 -32.10
N ILE A 14 41.30 47.27 -30.79
CA ILE A 14 41.19 45.91 -30.21
C ILE A 14 39.74 45.49 -29.93
N LEU A 15 38.78 46.43 -29.92
CA LEU A 15 37.37 46.16 -29.61
C LEU A 15 36.48 45.77 -30.82
N LEU A 16 37.07 45.54 -32.00
CA LEU A 16 36.35 45.27 -33.25
C LEU A 16 36.63 43.88 -33.87
N ILE A 17 37.02 42.88 -33.06
CA ILE A 17 37.15 41.49 -33.50
C ILE A 17 36.32 40.55 -32.61
N MET A 18 35.02 40.85 -32.49
CA MET A 18 34.01 39.82 -32.19
C MET A 18 33.63 39.14 -33.51
N PRO A 19 33.76 37.81 -33.66
CA PRO A 19 33.27 37.12 -34.84
C PRO A 19 31.74 37.18 -34.89
N GLY A 20 31.21 38.06 -35.74
CA GLY A 20 29.81 38.08 -36.10
C GLY A 20 29.47 36.85 -36.93
N CYS A 21 28.97 35.79 -36.29
CA CYS A 21 28.43 34.61 -36.98
C CYS A 21 27.10 34.95 -37.65
N SER A 22 27.14 35.60 -38.81
CA SER A 22 26.01 35.73 -39.72
C SER A 22 25.94 34.55 -40.68
N GLY A 23 24.91 33.72 -40.53
CA GLY A 23 24.42 32.85 -41.61
C GLY A 23 25.04 31.46 -41.73
N GLN A 24 24.37 30.47 -41.15
CA GLN A 24 23.85 29.37 -41.95
C GLN A 24 22.57 28.80 -41.30
N SER A 25 21.57 28.48 -42.12
CA SER A 25 20.39 27.70 -41.71
C SER A 25 20.80 26.25 -41.43
N GLY A 26 21.58 26.03 -40.37
CA GLY A 26 21.69 24.72 -39.73
C GLY A 26 20.37 24.46 -39.03
N SER A 27 19.62 23.47 -39.50
CA SER A 27 18.36 23.05 -38.89
C SER A 27 18.56 22.84 -37.40
N ALA A 28 18.00 23.74 -36.58
CA ALA A 28 17.86 23.51 -35.16
C ALA A 28 17.08 22.20 -35.02
N LYS A 29 17.78 21.11 -34.64
CA LYS A 29 17.12 19.92 -34.16
C LYS A 29 16.33 20.36 -32.93
N LYS A 30 15.03 20.59 -33.13
CA LYS A 30 13.99 20.45 -32.11
C LYS A 30 14.47 19.34 -31.17
N PRO A 31 14.58 19.57 -29.84
CA PRO A 31 15.10 18.56 -28.92
C PRO A 31 14.39 17.26 -29.25
N ALA A 32 15.18 16.24 -29.61
CA ALA A 32 14.63 15.05 -30.23
C ALA A 32 13.60 14.49 -29.27
N GLN A 33 12.36 14.31 -29.75
CA GLN A 33 11.34 13.61 -28.98
C GLN A 33 11.91 12.22 -28.68
N GLN A 34 12.32 12.03 -27.43
CA GLN A 34 12.99 10.85 -26.92
C GLN A 34 11.92 9.79 -26.60
N ASP A 35 11.16 9.47 -27.65
CA ASP A 35 9.79 8.92 -27.57
C ASP A 35 9.74 7.51 -28.20
N SER A 36 10.89 6.83 -28.26
CA SER A 36 11.09 5.67 -29.13
C SER A 36 12.09 4.61 -28.66
N GLN A 37 12.54 4.62 -27.40
CA GLN A 37 13.44 3.58 -26.84
C GLN A 37 13.16 3.17 -25.39
N GLN A 38 12.08 3.65 -24.77
CA GLN A 38 11.73 3.26 -23.40
C GLN A 38 11.09 1.86 -23.39
N GLU A 39 11.65 0.94 -22.60
CA GLU A 39 11.17 -0.45 -22.51
C GLU A 39 9.78 -0.55 -21.85
N GLU A 40 9.02 -1.60 -22.16
CA GLU A 40 7.74 -1.87 -21.49
C GLU A 40 7.94 -2.22 -20.01
N LEU A 41 6.99 -1.81 -19.16
CA LEU A 41 7.02 -2.06 -17.72
C LEU A 41 7.16 -3.57 -17.39
N PRO A 42 8.23 -4.01 -16.72
CA PRO A 42 8.45 -5.43 -16.44
C PRO A 42 7.41 -6.01 -15.49
N SER A 43 7.01 -7.27 -15.72
CA SER A 43 6.02 -7.98 -14.88
C SER A 43 6.39 -8.03 -13.39
N GLU A 44 7.68 -7.98 -13.08
CA GLU A 44 8.21 -7.97 -11.72
C GLU A 44 7.83 -6.69 -10.95
N PHE A 45 7.69 -5.56 -11.63
CA PHE A 45 7.25 -4.31 -11.00
C PHE A 45 5.84 -4.44 -10.42
N GLU A 46 4.86 -4.86 -11.21
CA GLU A 46 3.47 -5.01 -10.73
C GLU A 46 3.34 -6.10 -9.65
N LYS A 47 4.20 -7.13 -9.64
CA LYS A 47 4.27 -8.10 -8.54
C LYS A 47 4.75 -7.47 -7.24
N ILE A 48 5.85 -6.71 -7.28
CA ILE A 48 6.40 -6.02 -6.10
C ILE A 48 5.39 -5.00 -5.56
N VAL A 49 4.74 -4.24 -6.44
CA VAL A 49 3.63 -3.33 -6.09
C VAL A 49 2.52 -4.11 -5.38
N SER A 50 2.04 -5.22 -5.96
CA SER A 50 0.96 -6.02 -5.39
C SER A 50 1.31 -6.66 -4.05
N ASP A 51 2.53 -7.18 -3.87
CA ASP A 51 2.99 -7.75 -2.60
C ASP A 51 3.19 -6.66 -1.53
N THR A 52 3.61 -5.46 -1.93
CA THR A 52 3.72 -4.29 -1.02
C THR A 52 2.33 -3.83 -0.57
N GLU A 53 1.36 -3.70 -1.49
CA GLU A 53 -0.03 -3.38 -1.17
C GLU A 53 -0.68 -4.44 -0.27
N HIS A 54 -0.33 -5.71 -0.44
CA HIS A 54 -0.79 -6.80 0.42
C HIS A 54 -0.24 -6.68 1.85
N ILE A 55 1.04 -6.34 2.03
CA ILE A 55 1.63 -6.07 3.35
C ILE A 55 0.96 -4.85 4.02
N ILE A 56 0.73 -3.76 3.27
CA ILE A 56 0.01 -2.57 3.75
C ILE A 56 -1.38 -2.97 4.27
N LEU A 57 -2.15 -3.73 3.48
CA LEU A 57 -3.48 -4.20 3.86
C LEU A 57 -3.48 -5.03 5.16
N LEU A 58 -2.57 -6.00 5.27
CA LEU A 58 -2.51 -6.89 6.44
C LEU A 58 -2.06 -6.15 7.71
N THR A 59 -1.07 -5.27 7.60
CA THR A 59 -0.53 -4.50 8.74
C THR A 59 -1.53 -3.46 9.25
N ASP A 60 -2.22 -2.75 8.36
CA ASP A 60 -3.36 -1.88 8.70
C ASP A 60 -4.47 -2.64 9.42
N GLN A 61 -4.88 -3.81 8.89
CA GLN A 61 -5.89 -4.65 9.51
C GLN A 61 -5.49 -5.12 10.92
N LYS A 62 -4.24 -5.56 11.12
CA LYS A 62 -3.73 -5.91 12.47
C LYS A 62 -3.77 -4.71 13.41
N TRP A 63 -3.32 -3.53 12.97
CA TRP A 63 -3.33 -2.33 13.79
C TRP A 63 -4.75 -1.91 14.20
N LYS A 64 -5.69 -1.85 13.25
CA LYS A 64 -7.12 -1.58 13.49
C LYS A 64 -7.73 -2.60 14.48
N MET A 65 -7.45 -3.89 14.30
CA MET A 65 -7.91 -4.94 15.22
C MET A 65 -7.33 -4.78 16.63
N ARG A 66 -6.03 -4.50 16.79
CA ARG A 66 -5.41 -4.30 18.10
C ARG A 66 -6.01 -3.09 18.81
N GLN A 67 -6.19 -1.97 18.11
CA GLN A 67 -6.85 -0.77 18.67
C GLN A 67 -8.28 -1.06 19.12
N ALA A 68 -9.12 -1.68 18.29
CA ALA A 68 -10.48 -2.06 18.67
C ALA A 68 -10.53 -3.00 19.90
N SER A 69 -9.55 -3.90 20.03
CA SER A 69 -9.41 -4.81 21.19
C SER A 69 -8.95 -4.10 22.48
N ALA A 70 -8.23 -2.98 22.35
CA ALA A 70 -7.76 -2.17 23.48
C ALA A 70 -8.91 -1.34 24.06
N LEU A 71 -9.70 -0.66 23.21
CA LEU A 71 -10.90 0.07 23.65
C LEU A 71 -11.85 -0.85 24.44
N ARG A 72 -12.14 -2.06 23.92
CA ARG A 72 -13.00 -3.05 24.60
C ARG A 72 -12.47 -3.55 25.94
N ARG A 73 -11.17 -3.47 26.21
CA ARG A 73 -10.57 -3.79 27.52
C ARG A 73 -10.54 -2.60 28.48
N SER A 74 -10.56 -1.37 27.94
CA SER A 74 -10.47 -0.14 28.73
C SER A 74 -11.80 0.31 29.36
N THR A 75 -12.94 -0.14 28.85
CA THR A 75 -14.26 0.13 29.46
C THR A 75 -14.43 -0.68 30.75
N PRO A 76 -14.48 -0.05 31.94
CA PRO A 76 -14.80 -0.77 33.15
C PRO A 76 -16.28 -1.10 33.12
N ILE A 77 -16.63 -2.39 33.03
CA ILE A 77 -17.97 -2.82 33.41
C ILE A 77 -18.05 -2.63 34.93
N GLN A 78 -18.59 -1.49 35.36
CA GLN A 78 -19.15 -1.37 36.69
C GLN A 78 -20.37 -2.28 36.77
N ALA A 79 -20.11 -3.57 37.01
CA ALA A 79 -21.12 -4.50 37.47
C ALA A 79 -21.49 -4.08 38.89
N ALA A 80 -22.39 -3.11 38.97
CA ALA A 80 -22.99 -2.69 40.23
C ALA A 80 -23.58 -3.91 40.93
N GLU A 81 -23.31 -4.00 42.22
CA GLU A 81 -23.64 -5.17 43.03
C GLU A 81 -25.15 -5.45 43.01
N SER A 82 -25.51 -6.73 42.91
CA SER A 82 -26.87 -7.19 43.20
C SER A 82 -26.79 -8.57 43.84
N GLN A 83 -26.42 -8.56 45.13
CA GLN A 83 -26.72 -9.69 46.02
C GLN A 83 -28.25 -9.84 46.12
N PRO A 84 -28.83 -11.03 45.88
CA PRO A 84 -30.15 -11.34 46.37
C PRO A 84 -30.04 -11.77 47.83
N LYS A 85 -30.36 -10.87 48.77
CA LYS A 85 -30.69 -11.27 50.14
C LYS A 85 -32.11 -11.83 50.17
N GLN A 86 -32.15 -13.13 50.43
CA GLN A 86 -33.24 -13.93 51.01
C GLN A 86 -34.35 -13.16 51.73
N ASP A 87 -35.61 -13.48 51.37
CA ASP A 87 -36.78 -13.39 52.25
C ASP A 87 -37.66 -14.65 52.07
N GLN A 88 -38.38 -15.05 53.10
CA GLN A 88 -38.89 -16.43 53.26
C GLN A 88 -40.31 -16.50 53.87
N GLN A 89 -41.29 -17.01 53.12
CA GLN A 89 -42.61 -17.61 53.50
C GLN A 89 -43.53 -17.66 52.24
N GLY A 90 -44.39 -18.64 51.95
CA GLY A 90 -44.69 -19.96 52.55
C GLY A 90 -45.90 -20.64 51.86
N GLY A 91 -46.04 -21.97 51.93
CA GLY A 91 -47.14 -22.81 51.36
C GLY A 91 -46.80 -23.44 49.99
N GLN A 92 -46.70 -24.77 49.79
CA GLN A 92 -47.67 -25.89 49.95
C GLN A 92 -48.75 -25.86 48.82
N GLU A 93 -49.04 -26.89 47.99
CA GLU A 93 -48.62 -28.32 47.83
C GLU A 93 -47.88 -28.51 46.45
N GLY A 94 -47.57 -29.68 45.85
CA GLY A 94 -47.72 -31.12 46.18
C GLY A 94 -47.39 -32.05 44.97
N SER A 95 -47.04 -33.33 45.23
CA SER A 95 -46.77 -34.44 44.26
C SER A 95 -45.64 -34.24 43.22
N GLY A 96 -44.72 -35.17 42.92
CA GLY A 96 -44.47 -36.52 43.43
C GLY A 96 -44.59 -37.60 42.36
N ASP A 97 -43.47 -38.03 41.75
CA ASP A 97 -43.16 -39.46 41.46
C ASP A 97 -41.68 -39.66 41.07
N GLN A 98 -41.16 -40.89 41.26
CA GLN A 98 -39.77 -41.28 41.03
C GLN A 98 -39.64 -42.80 40.78
N LYS A 99 -39.37 -43.22 39.53
CA LYS A 99 -38.64 -44.44 39.05
C LYS A 99 -38.70 -44.49 37.51
N GLN A 100 -37.67 -44.80 36.72
CA GLN A 100 -36.65 -45.88 36.69
C GLN A 100 -37.13 -47.16 35.96
N GLN A 101 -36.20 -47.80 35.21
CA GLN A 101 -36.31 -49.05 34.42
C GLN A 101 -37.07 -48.97 33.07
N GLU A 102 -36.76 -49.78 32.04
CA GLU A 102 -35.51 -50.43 31.58
C GLU A 102 -35.76 -51.03 30.16
N GLU A 103 -34.84 -51.86 29.64
CA GLU A 103 -35.00 -52.72 28.44
C GLU A 103 -34.90 -52.03 27.05
N LYS A 104 -34.27 -52.62 26.00
CA LYS A 104 -33.66 -53.96 25.87
C LYS A 104 -32.60 -54.06 24.74
N GLN A 105 -31.67 -55.01 24.93
CA GLN A 105 -30.98 -55.93 23.98
C GLN A 105 -30.86 -55.61 22.47
N GLY A 106 -29.77 -55.94 21.77
CA GLY A 106 -28.49 -56.56 22.21
C GLY A 106 -27.88 -57.54 21.19
N SER A 107 -26.61 -57.95 21.44
CA SER A 107 -25.90 -59.14 20.90
C SER A 107 -25.61 -59.22 19.38
N SER A 108 -24.54 -59.84 18.85
CA SER A 108 -23.31 -60.54 19.33
C SER A 108 -22.24 -60.37 18.21
N GLY A 109 -20.96 -60.74 18.25
CA GLY A 109 -20.01 -61.38 19.18
C GLY A 109 -18.66 -61.52 18.41
N ASP A 110 -17.50 -61.18 18.96
CA ASP A 110 -16.57 -62.02 19.75
C ASP A 110 -15.39 -62.64 18.93
N LYS A 111 -14.20 -62.63 19.54
CA LYS A 111 -12.92 -63.34 19.26
C LYS A 111 -11.91 -63.00 18.15
N GLU A 112 -10.77 -62.49 18.64
CA GLU A 112 -9.38 -63.02 18.51
C GLU A 112 -8.84 -63.53 17.16
N GLN A 113 -7.81 -62.84 16.63
CA GLN A 113 -6.45 -63.40 16.56
C GLN A 113 -5.38 -62.31 16.33
N GLY A 114 -4.14 -62.57 16.76
CA GLY A 114 -3.06 -61.58 16.81
C GLY A 114 -2.11 -61.56 15.60
N GLY A 115 -1.28 -60.52 15.54
CA GLY A 115 -0.20 -60.38 14.57
C GLY A 115 0.65 -59.14 14.91
N ASN A 116 1.85 -59.35 15.42
CA ASN A 116 2.76 -58.28 15.86
C ASN A 116 3.91 -58.14 14.87
N GLN A 117 3.93 -57.09 14.03
CA GLN A 117 5.17 -56.61 13.42
C GLN A 117 5.11 -55.15 12.88
N GLU A 118 6.14 -54.41 13.27
CA GLU A 118 6.78 -53.24 12.63
C GLU A 118 6.03 -51.91 12.41
N ASN A 119 6.45 -50.96 13.26
CA ASN A 119 6.44 -49.51 13.12
C ASN A 119 6.64 -48.98 11.68
N GLN A 120 5.65 -48.22 11.20
CA GLN A 120 5.89 -46.96 10.48
C GLN A 120 4.65 -46.05 10.62
N PRO A 121 4.75 -44.88 11.28
CA PRO A 121 3.64 -43.94 11.31
C PRO A 121 3.54 -43.25 9.94
N LYS A 122 2.60 -43.71 9.10
CA LYS A 122 2.04 -42.86 8.06
C LYS A 122 1.37 -41.67 8.75
N GLN A 123 2.00 -40.50 8.67
CA GLN A 123 1.31 -39.24 8.96
C GLN A 123 0.25 -39.03 7.89
N GLU A 124 -0.98 -39.41 8.20
CA GLU A 124 -2.15 -38.95 7.46
C GLU A 124 -2.20 -37.43 7.58
N LYS A 125 -2.09 -36.74 6.43
CA LYS A 125 -2.45 -35.33 6.32
C LYS A 125 -3.95 -35.20 6.52
N GLN A 126 -4.40 -35.12 7.77
CA GLN A 126 -5.73 -34.62 8.09
C GLN A 126 -5.78 -33.11 7.81
N GLN A 127 -5.96 -32.80 6.53
CA GLN A 127 -6.22 -31.46 6.02
C GLN A 127 -7.62 -31.04 6.46
N ASN A 128 -7.75 -30.61 7.72
CA ASN A 128 -9.00 -30.06 8.22
C ASN A 128 -9.15 -28.63 7.65
N GLN A 129 -9.69 -28.53 6.44
CA GLN A 129 -10.14 -27.27 5.84
C GLN A 129 -11.33 -26.72 6.63
N GLN A 130 -11.05 -26.08 7.76
CA GLN A 130 -12.04 -25.27 8.45
C GLN A 130 -12.00 -23.85 7.90
N GLN A 131 -12.71 -23.63 6.78
CA GLN A 131 -13.07 -22.29 6.33
C GLN A 131 -14.02 -21.63 7.35
N THR A 132 -13.43 -21.00 8.35
CA THR A 132 -14.08 -19.98 9.18
C THR A 132 -13.13 -18.81 9.28
N GLY A 133 -13.56 -17.63 8.79
CA GLY A 133 -12.72 -16.45 8.63
C GLY A 133 -12.30 -15.82 9.96
N GLY A 134 -11.29 -16.40 10.61
CA GLY A 134 -10.41 -15.69 11.55
C GLY A 134 -9.13 -15.31 10.82
N MET A 135 -8.91 -14.01 10.59
CA MET A 135 -7.63 -13.54 10.08
C MET A 135 -6.54 -13.84 11.10
N SER A 136 -5.47 -14.51 10.67
CA SER A 136 -4.41 -14.93 11.59
C SER A 136 -3.64 -13.72 12.13
N VAL A 137 -3.33 -13.77 13.42
CA VAL A 137 -2.40 -12.80 14.03
C VAL A 137 -0.96 -13.05 13.56
N THR A 138 -0.65 -14.24 13.03
CA THR A 138 0.68 -14.62 12.51
C THR A 138 1.15 -13.74 11.34
N TRP A 139 2.46 -13.59 11.18
CA TRP A 139 3.12 -12.78 10.15
C TRP A 139 3.50 -13.55 8.87
N GLU A 140 2.95 -14.75 8.70
CA GLU A 140 3.35 -15.67 7.62
C GLU A 140 3.04 -15.12 6.22
N GLN A 141 1.97 -14.34 6.07
CA GLN A 141 1.56 -13.78 4.79
C GLN A 141 2.45 -12.60 4.39
N GLU A 142 2.80 -11.76 5.36
CA GLU A 142 3.71 -10.62 5.23
C GLU A 142 5.13 -11.09 4.93
N ILE A 143 5.63 -12.09 5.66
CA ILE A 143 6.93 -12.71 5.40
C ILE A 143 6.98 -13.31 3.98
N LYS A 144 5.91 -13.98 3.54
CA LYS A 144 5.82 -14.51 2.18
C LYS A 144 5.85 -13.41 1.12
N SER A 145 5.04 -12.36 1.26
CA SER A 145 5.05 -11.22 0.33
C SER A 145 6.39 -10.49 0.36
N LEU A 146 7.04 -10.37 1.52
CA LEU A 146 8.37 -9.78 1.65
C LEU A 146 9.44 -10.60 0.90
N MET A 147 9.42 -11.93 1.00
CA MET A 147 10.30 -12.81 0.23
C MET A 147 10.09 -12.62 -1.28
N ASN A 148 8.84 -12.59 -1.74
CA ASN A 148 8.52 -12.32 -3.14
C ASN A 148 9.07 -10.97 -3.61
N ILE A 149 8.99 -9.92 -2.77
CA ILE A 149 9.52 -8.58 -3.09
C ILE A 149 11.03 -8.65 -3.31
N HIS A 150 11.80 -9.27 -2.41
CA HIS A 150 13.26 -9.42 -2.58
C HIS A 150 13.64 -10.20 -3.84
N GLU A 151 12.93 -11.30 -4.14
CA GLU A 151 13.15 -12.11 -5.35
C GLU A 151 12.86 -11.32 -6.64
N ASN A 152 11.71 -10.64 -6.71
CA ASN A 152 11.34 -9.87 -7.89
C ASN A 152 12.15 -8.58 -8.03
N TRP A 153 12.54 -7.93 -6.92
CA TRP A 153 13.42 -6.75 -6.92
C TRP A 153 14.76 -7.07 -7.55
N THR A 154 15.36 -8.23 -7.22
CA THR A 154 16.61 -8.68 -7.82
C THR A 154 16.55 -8.74 -9.36
N SER A 155 15.43 -9.24 -9.93
CA SER A 155 15.21 -9.26 -11.38
C SER A 155 14.94 -7.86 -11.95
N LEU A 156 14.04 -7.10 -11.29
CA LEU A 156 13.65 -5.76 -11.72
C LEU A 156 14.83 -4.79 -11.73
N GLN A 157 15.70 -4.86 -10.72
CA GLN A 157 16.87 -4.01 -10.58
C GLN A 157 17.78 -4.08 -11.82
N VAL A 158 18.00 -5.28 -12.39
CA VAL A 158 18.81 -5.44 -13.61
C VAL A 158 18.18 -4.68 -14.79
N LYS A 159 16.87 -4.83 -14.98
CA LYS A 159 16.11 -4.17 -16.07
C LYS A 159 16.03 -2.66 -15.87
N ALA A 160 15.79 -2.22 -14.64
CA ALA A 160 15.74 -0.81 -14.27
C ALA A 160 17.10 -0.12 -14.47
N MET A 161 18.21 -0.79 -14.10
CA MET A 161 19.57 -0.27 -14.40
C MET A 161 19.84 -0.17 -15.91
N GLN A 162 19.32 -1.11 -16.72
CA GLN A 162 19.38 -1.03 -18.19
C GLN A 162 18.52 0.13 -18.74
N ALA A 163 17.36 0.38 -18.12
CA ALA A 163 16.48 1.51 -18.41
C ALA A 163 16.97 2.87 -17.83
N GLY A 164 18.16 2.92 -17.23
CA GLY A 164 18.80 4.16 -16.77
C GLY A 164 18.59 4.52 -15.30
N MET A 165 18.13 3.58 -14.45
CA MET A 165 18.07 3.78 -13.00
C MET A 165 19.43 4.22 -12.43
N THR A 166 19.41 5.23 -11.56
CA THR A 166 20.63 5.68 -10.90
C THR A 166 20.97 4.80 -9.69
N ASN A 167 22.25 4.75 -9.31
CA ASN A 167 22.67 4.10 -8.07
C ASN A 167 22.01 4.72 -6.82
N VAL A 168 21.63 6.01 -6.86
CA VAL A 168 20.92 6.69 -5.76
C VAL A 168 19.50 6.14 -5.66
N THR A 169 18.78 6.04 -6.77
CA THR A 169 17.42 5.45 -6.83
C THR A 169 17.45 3.99 -6.36
N LYS A 170 18.43 3.21 -6.81
CA LYS A 170 18.65 1.82 -6.38
C LYS A 170 18.85 1.74 -4.86
N GLN A 171 19.84 2.46 -4.33
CA GLN A 171 20.20 2.42 -2.91
C GLN A 171 19.03 2.83 -2.03
N ARG A 172 18.29 3.88 -2.41
CA ARG A 172 17.12 4.35 -1.66
C ARG A 172 16.01 3.29 -1.62
N PHE A 173 15.77 2.57 -2.72
CA PHE A 173 14.83 1.44 -2.72
C PHE A 173 15.30 0.29 -1.82
N ASP A 174 16.58 -0.07 -1.87
CA ASP A 174 17.17 -1.08 -0.98
C ASP A 174 16.99 -0.69 0.51
N GLU A 175 17.26 0.56 0.86
CA GLU A 175 17.14 1.09 2.23
C GLU A 175 15.70 0.99 2.78
N TYR A 176 14.69 1.32 1.97
CA TYR A 176 13.28 1.17 2.38
C TYR A 176 12.85 -0.31 2.45
N LEU A 177 13.37 -1.18 1.59
CA LEU A 177 13.09 -2.62 1.64
C LEU A 177 13.76 -3.29 2.85
N ASP A 178 14.97 -2.89 3.22
CA ASP A 178 15.66 -3.32 4.44
C ASP A 178 14.94 -2.81 5.70
N GLN A 179 14.42 -1.58 5.68
CA GLN A 179 13.57 -1.06 6.76
C GLN A 179 12.29 -1.89 6.91
N LEU A 180 11.58 -2.18 5.81
CA LEU A 180 10.38 -3.03 5.83
C LEU A 180 10.69 -4.43 6.37
N THR A 181 11.79 -5.02 5.89
CA THR A 181 12.30 -6.31 6.37
C THR A 181 12.55 -6.29 7.88
N THR A 182 13.14 -5.20 8.38
CA THR A 182 13.44 -5.03 9.81
C THR A 182 12.18 -4.93 10.67
N GLU A 183 11.17 -4.16 10.25
CA GLU A 183 9.96 -3.95 11.04
C GLU A 183 8.99 -5.14 11.00
N ILE A 184 8.90 -5.86 9.87
CA ILE A 184 8.16 -7.14 9.79
C ILE A 184 8.77 -8.17 10.75
N ASN A 185 10.10 -8.31 10.77
CA ASN A 185 10.79 -9.20 11.71
C ASN A 185 10.67 -8.78 13.19
N ARG A 186 10.28 -7.53 13.47
CA ARG A 186 9.95 -7.02 14.82
C ARG A 186 8.49 -7.21 15.20
N GLU A 187 7.66 -7.75 14.30
CA GLU A 187 6.22 -7.94 14.48
C GLU A 187 5.46 -6.67 14.91
N ASN A 188 5.91 -5.50 14.44
CA ASN A 188 5.36 -4.20 14.81
C ASN A 188 4.39 -3.68 13.75
N ASP A 189 3.08 -3.84 13.95
CA ASP A 189 2.04 -3.44 12.99
C ASP A 189 2.23 -2.03 12.43
N VAL A 190 2.42 -1.03 13.30
CA VAL A 190 2.45 0.39 12.93
C VAL A 190 3.72 0.71 12.15
N ARG A 191 4.87 0.24 12.64
CA ARG A 191 6.15 0.47 11.96
C ARG A 191 6.26 -0.30 10.64
N SER A 192 5.71 -1.51 10.57
CA SER A 192 5.62 -2.29 9.33
C SER A 192 4.70 -1.63 8.31
N LEU A 193 3.55 -1.10 8.73
CA LEU A 193 2.64 -0.35 7.86
C LEU A 193 3.35 0.88 7.27
N LEU A 194 3.95 1.73 8.13
CA LEU A 194 4.66 2.92 7.68
C LEU A 194 5.86 2.58 6.78
N ALA A 195 6.62 1.53 7.10
CA ALA A 195 7.73 1.07 6.25
C ALA A 195 7.23 0.57 4.88
N ALA A 196 6.09 -0.12 4.83
CA ALA A 196 5.52 -0.61 3.57
C ALA A 196 4.96 0.53 2.71
N ILE A 197 4.31 1.54 3.33
CA ILE A 197 3.88 2.76 2.64
C ILE A 197 5.10 3.54 2.10
N ASN A 198 6.18 3.66 2.88
CA ASN A 198 7.40 4.34 2.43
C ASN A 198 8.13 3.62 1.29
N LEU A 199 8.15 2.28 1.29
CA LEU A 199 8.59 1.49 0.14
C LEU A 199 7.69 1.72 -1.08
N TYR A 200 6.37 1.83 -0.88
CA TYR A 200 5.43 2.15 -1.96
C TYR A 200 5.73 3.50 -2.63
N GLY A 201 6.09 4.51 -1.83
CA GLY A 201 6.51 5.83 -2.29
C GLY A 201 7.82 5.88 -3.11
N GLN A 202 8.36 4.73 -3.52
CA GLN A 202 9.50 4.62 -4.45
C GLN A 202 9.11 4.11 -5.84
N PHE A 203 7.86 3.69 -6.04
CA PHE A 203 7.42 3.07 -7.31
C PHE A 203 7.24 4.06 -8.45
N ASP A 204 6.99 5.33 -8.15
CA ASP A 204 6.92 6.43 -9.10
C ASP A 204 8.25 6.64 -9.85
N ASP A 205 9.37 6.68 -9.14
CA ASP A 205 10.71 6.84 -9.72
C ASP A 205 11.14 5.63 -10.55
N ILE A 206 10.65 4.44 -10.24
CA ILE A 206 10.88 3.24 -11.06
C ILE A 206 9.92 3.21 -12.26
N ALA A 207 8.65 3.57 -12.07
CA ALA A 207 7.66 3.67 -13.16
C ALA A 207 8.09 4.69 -14.22
N ARG A 208 8.72 5.81 -13.81
CA ARG A 208 9.33 6.81 -14.71
C ARG A 208 10.36 6.23 -15.69
N LEU A 209 10.96 5.08 -15.39
CA LEU A 209 11.96 4.43 -16.25
C LEU A 209 11.34 3.62 -17.39
N PHE A 210 10.06 3.26 -17.32
CA PHE A 210 9.41 2.38 -18.28
C PHE A 210 8.19 3.02 -18.96
N LYS A 211 7.81 2.47 -20.11
CA LYS A 211 6.54 2.79 -20.75
C LYS A 211 5.40 2.03 -20.05
N SER A 212 4.43 2.78 -19.54
CA SER A 212 3.23 2.27 -18.86
C SER A 212 1.99 3.08 -19.30
N GLU A 213 0.81 2.45 -19.24
CA GLU A 213 -0.48 3.16 -19.39
C GLU A 213 -0.86 3.89 -18.07
N VAL A 214 -0.41 3.37 -16.93
CA VAL A 214 -0.54 4.00 -15.62
C VAL A 214 0.64 4.97 -15.42
N PRO A 215 0.40 6.28 -15.29
CA PRO A 215 1.47 7.26 -15.16
C PRO A 215 2.14 7.19 -13.79
N PRO A 216 3.41 7.62 -13.63
CA PRO A 216 4.10 7.63 -12.34
C PRO A 216 3.36 8.38 -11.22
N SER A 217 2.65 9.46 -11.56
CA SER A 217 1.82 10.26 -10.65
C SER A 217 0.70 9.48 -9.97
N PHE A 218 0.28 8.34 -10.53
CA PHE A 218 -0.64 7.44 -9.87
C PHE A 218 -0.04 6.88 -8.56
N TYR A 219 1.23 6.49 -8.61
CA TYR A 219 1.92 5.90 -7.46
C TYR A 219 2.24 6.97 -6.41
N GLU A 220 2.56 8.20 -6.84
CA GLU A 220 2.68 9.39 -5.97
C GLU A 220 1.38 9.64 -5.20
N VAL A 221 0.26 9.89 -5.88
CA VAL A 221 -1.02 10.17 -5.21
C VAL A 221 -1.49 9.01 -4.33
N LYS A 222 -1.30 7.76 -4.75
CA LYS A 222 -1.68 6.60 -3.93
C LYS A 222 -0.78 6.48 -2.68
N TYR A 223 0.51 6.76 -2.78
CA TYR A 223 1.40 6.90 -1.61
C TYR A 223 0.88 7.99 -0.66
N GLN A 224 0.58 9.19 -1.18
CA GLN A 224 0.09 10.32 -0.40
C GLN A 224 -1.18 9.95 0.39
N ILE A 225 -2.19 9.38 -0.28
CA ILE A 225 -3.44 8.93 0.37
C ILE A 225 -3.16 7.97 1.53
N MET A 226 -2.28 6.99 1.33
CA MET A 226 -1.95 6.00 2.36
C MET A 226 -1.19 6.65 3.53
N MET A 227 -0.23 7.54 3.25
CA MET A 227 0.54 8.23 4.29
C MET A 227 -0.34 9.19 5.12
N VAL A 228 -1.15 10.03 4.47
CA VAL A 228 -2.14 10.91 5.14
C VAL A 228 -3.05 10.10 6.06
N THR A 229 -3.54 8.95 5.59
CA THR A 229 -4.40 8.06 6.38
C THR A 229 -3.65 7.48 7.59
N ALA A 230 -2.41 7.03 7.42
CA ALA A 230 -1.61 6.46 8.49
C ALA A 230 -1.23 7.50 9.56
N LEU A 231 -0.83 8.72 9.16
CA LEU A 231 -0.51 9.82 10.06
C LEU A 231 -1.74 10.25 10.87
N GLY A 232 -2.88 10.49 10.22
CA GLY A 232 -4.12 10.83 10.92
C GLY A 232 -4.70 9.69 11.78
N GLN A 233 -4.35 8.43 11.50
CA GLN A 233 -4.67 7.30 12.37
C GLN A 233 -3.76 7.21 13.61
N GLN A 234 -2.54 7.77 13.55
CA GLN A 234 -1.66 7.99 14.69
C GLN A 234 -1.98 9.28 15.48
N GLU A 235 -2.89 10.13 14.97
CA GLU A 235 -3.21 11.46 15.51
C GLU A 235 -2.04 12.47 15.38
N GLU A 236 -1.11 12.23 14.45
CA GLU A 236 0.01 13.12 14.12
C GLU A 236 -0.48 14.25 13.19
N TRP A 237 -1.34 15.13 13.71
CA TRP A 237 -2.13 16.07 12.91
C TRP A 237 -1.32 17.06 12.09
N GLU A 238 -0.23 17.61 12.63
CA GLU A 238 0.64 18.56 11.91
C GLU A 238 1.30 17.90 10.69
N GLU A 239 1.81 16.67 10.85
CA GLU A 239 2.39 15.90 9.74
C GLU A 239 1.31 15.49 8.73
N ALA A 240 0.14 15.04 9.21
CA ALA A 240 -0.98 14.66 8.35
C ALA A 240 -1.51 15.85 7.51
N GLN A 241 -1.55 17.06 8.07
CA GLN A 241 -1.94 18.30 7.38
C GLN A 241 -0.88 18.73 6.35
N ALA A 242 0.41 18.63 6.67
CA ALA A 242 1.48 18.89 5.69
C ALA A 242 1.45 17.87 4.53
N GLN A 243 1.18 16.60 4.84
CA GLN A 243 1.03 15.54 3.85
C GLN A 243 -0.24 15.72 3.00
N SER A 244 -1.35 16.22 3.58
CA SER A 244 -2.61 16.43 2.85
C SER A 244 -2.52 17.53 1.79
N VAL A 245 -1.70 18.57 2.01
CA VAL A 245 -1.35 19.56 0.99
C VAL A 245 -0.63 18.89 -0.18
N SER A 246 0.40 18.09 0.11
CA SER A 246 1.17 17.36 -0.92
C SER A 246 0.29 16.39 -1.72
N MET A 247 -0.66 15.71 -1.03
CA MET A 247 -1.67 14.85 -1.66
C MET A 247 -2.57 15.59 -2.67
N LEU A 248 -2.94 16.84 -2.38
CA LEU A 248 -3.78 17.65 -3.26
C LEU A 248 -2.98 18.18 -4.47
N ASP A 249 -1.74 18.60 -4.27
CA ASP A 249 -0.84 19.04 -5.34
C ASP A 249 -0.54 17.89 -6.33
N ASP A 250 -0.18 16.71 -5.83
CA ASP A 250 0.06 15.51 -6.65
C ASP A 250 -1.23 15.06 -7.37
N TRP A 251 -2.39 15.22 -6.73
CA TRP A 251 -3.69 14.90 -7.34
C TRP A 251 -3.96 15.78 -8.56
N ASP A 252 -3.69 17.08 -8.50
CA ASP A 252 -3.87 17.96 -9.66
C ASP A 252 -2.94 17.58 -10.83
N VAL A 253 -1.74 17.06 -10.57
CA VAL A 253 -0.86 16.50 -11.60
C VAL A 253 -1.47 15.24 -12.25
N LEU A 254 -1.92 14.27 -11.44
CA LEU A 254 -2.54 13.03 -11.94
C LEU A 254 -3.85 13.32 -12.70
N LYS A 255 -4.70 14.20 -12.16
CA LYS A 255 -5.97 14.63 -12.77
C LYS A 255 -5.78 15.21 -14.18
N ASN A 256 -4.73 16.01 -14.37
CA ASN A 256 -4.37 16.55 -15.68
C ASN A 256 -3.90 15.48 -16.68
N GLN A 257 -3.40 14.34 -16.21
CA GLN A 257 -3.01 13.19 -17.04
C GLN A 257 -4.19 12.24 -17.30
N ALA A 258 -5.17 12.20 -16.39
CA ALA A 258 -6.37 11.36 -16.45
C ALA A 258 -7.48 11.85 -17.40
N GLN A 259 -7.21 12.78 -18.32
CA GLN A 259 -8.22 13.39 -19.22
C GLN A 259 -9.01 12.40 -20.10
N LYS A 260 -8.46 11.19 -20.31
CA LYS A 260 -9.11 10.10 -21.09
C LYS A 260 -9.93 9.15 -20.24
N ALA A 261 -9.80 9.19 -18.91
CA ALA A 261 -10.58 8.37 -18.00
C ALA A 261 -12.06 8.84 -17.93
N GLU A 262 -12.93 7.98 -17.43
CA GLU A 262 -14.35 8.28 -17.28
C GLU A 262 -14.54 9.44 -16.28
N LYS A 263 -15.26 10.49 -16.68
CA LYS A 263 -15.34 11.75 -15.92
C LYS A 263 -15.91 11.57 -14.52
N THR A 264 -16.84 10.62 -14.34
CA THR A 264 -17.43 10.31 -13.04
C THR A 264 -16.38 9.66 -12.13
N VAL A 265 -15.57 8.73 -12.65
CA VAL A 265 -14.45 8.14 -11.89
C VAL A 265 -13.47 9.23 -11.43
N VAL A 266 -12.99 10.10 -12.32
CA VAL A 266 -12.08 11.20 -11.96
C VAL A 266 -12.69 12.12 -10.90
N SER A 267 -13.98 12.46 -11.03
CA SER A 267 -14.68 13.32 -10.07
C SER A 267 -14.90 12.64 -8.71
N CYS A 268 -15.17 11.33 -8.69
CA CYS A 268 -15.29 10.55 -7.46
C CYS A 268 -13.95 10.44 -6.72
N THR A 269 -12.85 10.22 -7.44
CA THR A 269 -11.50 10.22 -6.87
C THR A 269 -11.14 11.58 -6.27
N GLU A 270 -11.42 12.68 -6.99
CA GLU A 270 -11.24 14.06 -6.49
C GLU A 270 -12.01 14.31 -5.19
N ILE A 271 -13.31 13.99 -5.16
CA ILE A 271 -14.16 14.19 -3.98
C ILE A 271 -13.66 13.34 -2.81
N ALA A 272 -13.21 12.10 -3.04
CA ALA A 272 -12.69 11.23 -2.00
C ALA A 272 -11.38 11.77 -1.38
N ILE A 273 -10.46 12.29 -2.20
CA ILE A 273 -9.20 12.92 -1.76
C ILE A 273 -9.49 14.20 -0.97
N GLN A 274 -10.39 15.07 -1.46
CA GLN A 274 -10.80 16.29 -0.77
C GLN A 274 -11.52 16.01 0.56
N ASP A 275 -12.33 14.96 0.62
CA ASP A 275 -12.99 14.53 1.86
C ASP A 275 -12.01 13.94 2.88
N LEU A 276 -10.93 13.27 2.43
CA LEU A 276 -9.84 12.81 3.31
C LEU A 276 -9.04 13.98 3.87
N ALA A 277 -8.64 14.95 3.04
CA ALA A 277 -7.98 16.16 3.50
C ALA A 277 -8.84 16.90 4.55
N ARG A 278 -10.14 17.09 4.27
CA ARG A 278 -11.07 17.69 5.24
C ARG A 278 -11.25 16.87 6.52
N ALA A 279 -11.09 15.54 6.48
CA ALA A 279 -11.15 14.72 7.69
C ALA A 279 -9.93 14.95 8.61
N VAL A 280 -8.76 15.20 8.00
CA VAL A 280 -7.52 15.58 8.68
C VAL A 280 -7.59 17.01 9.25
N ASP A 281 -8.12 17.97 8.48
CA ASP A 281 -8.31 19.35 8.94
C ASP A 281 -9.27 19.46 10.14
N ASN A 282 -10.19 18.51 10.27
CA ASN A 282 -11.12 18.40 11.41
C ASN A 282 -10.56 17.54 12.57
N GLU A 283 -9.30 17.09 12.49
CA GLU A 283 -8.64 16.22 13.48
C GLU A 283 -9.47 14.97 13.85
N SER A 284 -10.24 14.45 12.88
CA SER A 284 -11.21 13.39 13.13
C SER A 284 -10.69 12.03 12.67
N ARG A 285 -10.04 11.32 13.59
CA ARG A 285 -9.44 10.00 13.35
C ARG A 285 -10.42 8.99 12.73
N GLU A 286 -11.66 8.92 13.21
CA GLU A 286 -12.69 8.05 12.64
C GLU A 286 -13.05 8.41 11.19
N LEU A 287 -13.11 9.71 10.86
CA LEU A 287 -13.37 10.15 9.49
C LEU A 287 -12.14 9.92 8.60
N VAL A 288 -10.92 10.12 9.08
CA VAL A 288 -9.69 9.82 8.34
C VAL A 288 -9.65 8.35 7.93
N LEU A 289 -9.96 7.43 8.85
CA LEU A 289 -10.02 6.00 8.56
C LEU A 289 -11.03 5.67 7.44
N ILE A 290 -12.26 6.18 7.55
CA ILE A 290 -13.34 5.91 6.58
C ILE A 290 -13.03 6.56 5.23
N LYS A 291 -12.55 7.81 5.22
CA LYS A 291 -12.26 8.55 3.99
C LYS A 291 -10.99 8.06 3.31
N GLY A 292 -9.99 7.61 4.06
CA GLY A 292 -8.80 6.94 3.54
C GLY A 292 -9.13 5.67 2.76
N GLU A 293 -9.93 4.77 3.34
CA GLU A 293 -10.40 3.56 2.66
C GLU A 293 -11.20 3.88 1.37
N ILE A 294 -12.03 4.93 1.39
CA ILE A 294 -12.77 5.39 0.21
C ILE A 294 -11.80 5.97 -0.83
N ALA A 295 -10.84 6.81 -0.45
CA ALA A 295 -9.86 7.39 -1.37
C ALA A 295 -8.99 6.31 -2.05
N VAL A 296 -8.49 5.32 -1.30
CA VAL A 296 -7.77 4.15 -1.85
C VAL A 296 -8.63 3.37 -2.84
N LYS A 297 -9.93 3.21 -2.56
CA LYS A 297 -10.87 2.52 -3.45
C LYS A 297 -11.18 3.30 -4.73
N GLU A 298 -11.39 4.60 -4.65
CA GLU A 298 -11.70 5.42 -5.83
C GLU A 298 -10.44 5.63 -6.71
N ILE A 299 -9.23 5.76 -6.13
CA ILE A 299 -8.01 5.80 -6.95
C ILE A 299 -7.71 4.43 -7.59
N ALA A 300 -8.05 3.30 -6.95
CA ALA A 300 -7.94 1.98 -7.58
C ALA A 300 -8.82 1.85 -8.85
N LYS A 301 -10.07 2.34 -8.81
CA LYS A 301 -10.92 2.42 -10.03
C LYS A 301 -10.30 3.31 -11.10
N LEU A 302 -9.64 4.40 -10.71
CA LEU A 302 -8.92 5.25 -11.65
C LEU A 302 -7.73 4.50 -12.30
N LYS A 303 -7.01 3.64 -11.56
CA LYS A 303 -6.00 2.72 -12.15
C LYS A 303 -6.63 1.87 -13.24
N ASP A 304 -7.81 1.30 -13.00
CA ASP A 304 -8.50 0.46 -13.99
C ASP A 304 -8.88 1.24 -15.25
N GLU A 305 -9.39 2.48 -15.12
CA GLU A 305 -9.67 3.34 -16.27
C GLU A 305 -8.39 3.72 -17.06
N LEU A 306 -7.31 4.06 -16.35
CA LEU A 306 -6.01 4.39 -16.96
C LEU A 306 -5.38 3.17 -17.66
N SER A 307 -5.58 1.96 -17.12
CA SER A 307 -5.03 0.71 -17.66
C SER A 307 -5.78 0.19 -18.90
N LYS A 308 -6.93 0.77 -19.27
CA LYS A 308 -7.68 0.39 -20.48
C LYS A 308 -6.94 0.85 -21.72
N LYS A 309 -6.17 -0.07 -22.33
CA LYS A 309 -5.69 0.11 -23.71
C LYS A 309 -6.86 0.51 -24.60
N MET A 310 -6.75 1.66 -25.27
CA MET A 310 -7.79 2.10 -26.20
C MET A 310 -8.01 1.01 -27.25
N PRO A 311 -9.25 0.62 -27.57
CA PRO A 311 -9.50 -0.09 -28.82
C PRO A 311 -8.98 0.80 -29.94
N ALA A 312 -8.22 0.22 -30.87
CA ALA A 312 -7.69 0.96 -32.01
C ALA A 312 -8.86 1.57 -32.78
N SER A 313 -9.10 2.87 -32.59
CA SER A 313 -10.16 3.60 -33.26
C SER A 313 -9.92 3.50 -34.75
N GLN A 314 -10.84 2.84 -35.45
CA GLN A 314 -10.71 2.58 -36.87
C GLN A 314 -10.45 3.90 -37.61
N SER A 315 -9.41 3.89 -38.44
CA SER A 315 -9.16 4.95 -39.40
C SER A 315 -10.41 5.13 -40.27
N SER A 316 -10.91 6.36 -40.36
CA SER A 316 -11.91 6.83 -41.31
C SER A 316 -11.55 8.26 -41.72
#